data_AF-A0A7J3WM86-F1
#
_entry.id   AF-A0A7J3WM86-F1
#
_cell.length_a   1.000
_cell.length_b   1.000
_cell.length_c   1.000
_cell.angle_alpha   90.00
_cell.angle_beta   90.00
_cell.angle_gamma   90.00
#
_symmetry.space_group_name_H-M   'P 1'
#
loop_
_entity.id
_entity.type
_entity.pdbx_description
1 polymer ?
#
loop_
_entity_poly.entity_id
_entity_poly.type
_entity_poly.pdbx_seq_one_letter_code
_entity_poly.pdbx_strand_id
1 'polypeptide(L)'
;MCSRERRMPSSRVRPGNSYVVATIVLIVAIMLLTIVRISHYPLFIDPYYHLSIMRLFDAAGGITSWDTLQFAPWGRPLLYPPLLPVLLSIPFALGISPLSIAQGSSACVYPLTLIVVAYVTYSFYGARSALIATLFTASLWMFMYKSSYLMPSSLAYVFILLAYLCIHRGRWIAAALLLSGAFYTHLSLPHICVVPLLAWAAIDSTARRSIVRSLALAYVLFLPWGFTSLPTWTSFILFRSSGMEHSTSSLHCSRSWD
;
A
#
# COMPACT_ATOMS: atom_id res chain seq x y z
N MET A 1 29.56 12.20 16.19
CA MET A 1 29.58 10.97 15.37
C MET A 1 29.40 11.36 13.91
N CYS A 2 30.51 11.39 13.16
CA CYS A 2 30.55 11.80 11.76
C CYS A 2 29.77 10.80 10.91
N SER A 3 28.63 11.19 10.34
CA SER A 3 27.93 10.36 9.34
C SER A 3 28.82 10.32 8.10
N ARG A 4 29.64 9.27 8.01
CA ARG A 4 30.40 8.95 6.81
C ARG A 4 29.36 8.71 5.71
N GLU A 5 28.99 9.77 4.98
CA GLU A 5 28.18 9.67 3.79
C GLU A 5 28.82 8.58 2.95
N ARG A 6 28.08 7.49 2.74
CA ARG A 6 28.43 6.51 1.71
C ARG A 6 28.37 7.27 0.40
N ARG A 7 29.48 7.90 0.02
CA ARG A 7 29.75 8.22 -1.38
C ARG A 7 29.65 6.89 -2.06
N MET A 8 28.56 6.71 -2.82
CA MET A 8 28.44 5.55 -3.67
C MET A 8 29.75 5.46 -4.44
N PRO A 9 30.43 4.28 -4.48
CA PRO A 9 31.55 4.12 -5.38
C PRO A 9 31.05 4.62 -6.73
N SER A 10 31.73 5.61 -7.30
CA SER A 10 31.41 6.09 -8.63
C SER A 10 31.83 5.01 -9.61
N SER A 11 31.21 3.84 -9.55
CA SER A 11 31.19 2.91 -10.67
C SER A 11 30.39 3.63 -11.74
N ARG A 12 31.08 4.51 -12.47
CA ARG A 12 30.64 5.10 -13.73
C ARG A 12 30.47 3.95 -14.72
N VAL A 13 29.41 3.18 -14.55
CA VAL A 13 28.75 2.62 -15.71
C VAL A 13 27.87 3.76 -16.18
N ARG A 14 28.25 4.44 -17.28
CA ARG A 14 27.33 5.26 -18.06
C ARG A 14 26.77 4.39 -19.19
N PRO A 15 25.80 3.47 -18.97
CA PRO A 15 25.12 2.87 -20.10
C PRO A 15 24.00 3.83 -20.53
N GLY A 16 24.19 4.41 -21.72
CA GLY A 16 23.21 5.01 -22.63
C GLY A 16 22.05 5.82 -22.06
N ASN A 17 22.05 7.13 -22.35
CA ASN A 17 20.84 7.95 -22.37
C ASN A 17 19.65 7.20 -23.02
N SER A 18 19.93 6.35 -24.01
CA SER A 18 18.96 5.47 -24.67
C SER A 18 18.16 4.56 -23.74
N TYR A 19 18.74 3.94 -22.71
CA TYR A 19 17.97 3.06 -21.81
C TYR A 19 17.03 3.85 -20.89
N VAL A 20 17.49 5.02 -20.42
CA VAL A 20 16.66 5.94 -19.62
C VAL A 20 15.51 6.45 -20.48
N VAL A 21 15.81 6.92 -21.70
CA VAL A 21 14.80 7.35 -22.67
C VAL A 21 13.82 6.22 -22.98
N ALA A 22 14.28 5.00 -23.24
CA ALA A 22 13.41 3.85 -23.49
C ALA A 22 12.50 3.53 -22.29
N THR A 23 13.01 3.64 -21.06
CA THR A 23 12.21 3.43 -19.84
C THR A 23 11.13 4.49 -19.71
N ILE A 24 11.47 5.76 -19.97
CA ILE A 24 10.53 6.88 -19.94
C ILE A 24 9.47 6.70 -21.03
N VAL A 25 9.88 6.40 -22.27
CA VAL A 25 8.96 6.16 -23.40
C VAL A 25 8.00 5.02 -23.08
N LEU A 26 8.49 3.91 -22.51
CA LEU A 26 7.65 2.79 -22.09
C LEU A 26 6.59 3.22 -21.06
N ILE A 27 7.01 3.90 -19.99
CA ILE A 27 6.09 4.35 -18.94
C ILE A 27 5.08 5.36 -19.49
N VAL A 28 5.53 6.33 -20.29
CA VAL A 28 4.65 7.33 -20.93
C VAL A 28 3.65 6.65 -21.86
N ALA A 29 4.07 5.68 -22.67
CA ALA A 29 3.16 4.92 -23.53
C ALA A 29 2.09 4.19 -22.72
N ILE A 30 2.47 3.55 -21.60
CA ILE A 30 1.53 2.88 -20.69
C ILE A 30 0.58 3.90 -20.05
N MET A 31 1.07 5.06 -19.61
CA MET A 31 0.24 6.13 -19.06
C MET A 31 -0.78 6.62 -20.09
N LEU A 32 -0.35 6.88 -21.33
CA LEU A 32 -1.23 7.32 -22.41
C LEU A 32 -2.30 6.26 -22.73
N LEU A 33 -1.92 4.98 -22.84
CA LEU A 33 -2.88 3.90 -23.05
C LEU A 33 -3.89 3.79 -21.89
N THR A 34 -3.42 3.99 -20.66
CA THR A 34 -4.28 3.99 -19.47
C THR A 34 -5.26 5.16 -19.50
N ILE A 35 -4.83 6.35 -19.90
CA ILE A 35 -5.69 7.54 -20.06
C ILE A 35 -6.72 7.31 -21.17
N VAL A 36 -6.31 6.78 -22.33
CA VAL A 36 -7.23 6.46 -23.44
C VAL A 36 -8.28 5.43 -23.02
N ARG A 37 -7.93 4.52 -22.10
CA ARG A 37 -8.82 3.48 -21.57
C ARG A 37 -9.40 3.82 -20.20
N ILE A 38 -9.36 5.06 -19.75
CA ILE A 38 -9.76 5.43 -18.38
C ILE A 38 -11.22 5.11 -18.07
N SER A 39 -12.09 5.12 -19.10
CA SER A 39 -13.50 4.75 -18.98
C SER A 39 -13.73 3.29 -18.58
N HIS A 40 -12.74 2.41 -18.77
CA HIS A 40 -12.80 1.02 -18.32
C HIS A 40 -12.46 0.85 -16.83
N TYR A 41 -11.94 1.89 -16.18
CA TYR A 41 -11.66 1.87 -14.75
C TYR A 41 -12.91 2.23 -13.92
N PRO A 42 -12.96 1.83 -12.64
CA PRO A 42 -12.06 0.88 -11.98
C PRO A 42 -12.26 -0.56 -12.50
N LEU A 43 -11.17 -1.33 -12.55
CA LEU A 43 -11.18 -2.71 -13.07
C LEU A 43 -11.75 -3.77 -12.10
N PHE A 44 -12.23 -3.34 -10.93
CA PHE A 44 -12.72 -4.21 -9.86
C PHE A 44 -13.62 -3.42 -8.89
N ILE A 45 -14.23 -4.13 -7.93
CA ILE A 45 -15.15 -3.52 -6.97
C ILE A 45 -14.47 -2.82 -5.77
N ASP A 46 -13.23 -3.19 -5.44
CA ASP A 46 -12.51 -2.70 -4.24
C ASP A 46 -12.37 -1.16 -4.17
N PRO A 47 -12.10 -0.42 -5.27
CA PRO A 47 -12.08 1.04 -5.26
C PRO A 47 -13.39 1.68 -4.76
N TYR A 48 -14.55 1.06 -5.03
CA TYR A 48 -15.83 1.58 -4.53
C TYR A 48 -15.98 1.44 -3.02
N TYR A 49 -15.37 0.41 -2.41
CA TYR A 49 -15.31 0.29 -0.96
C TYR A 49 -14.45 1.42 -0.35
N HIS A 50 -13.30 1.76 -0.94
CA HIS A 50 -12.49 2.88 -0.43
C HIS A 50 -13.21 4.22 -0.57
N LEU A 51 -14.00 4.41 -1.63
CA LEU A 51 -14.87 5.57 -1.78
C LEU A 51 -16.00 5.60 -0.74
N SER A 52 -16.56 4.46 -0.36
CA SER A 52 -17.58 4.43 0.70
C SER A 52 -17.00 4.81 2.04
N ILE A 53 -15.78 4.34 2.38
CA ILE A 53 -15.06 4.76 3.59
C ILE A 53 -14.69 6.25 3.54
N MET A 54 -14.28 6.77 2.37
CA MET A 54 -14.08 8.22 2.19
C MET A 54 -15.37 9.01 2.48
N ARG A 55 -16.52 8.57 1.96
CA ARG A 55 -17.82 9.21 2.24
C ARG A 55 -18.25 9.08 3.70
N LEU A 56 -17.89 7.97 4.35
CA LEU A 56 -18.10 7.80 5.78
C LEU A 56 -17.30 8.83 6.58
N PHE A 57 -16.03 9.09 6.21
CA PHE A 57 -15.21 10.11 6.86
C PHE A 57 -15.82 11.51 6.67
N ASP A 58 -16.29 11.81 5.47
CA ASP A 58 -17.01 13.06 5.18
C ASP A 58 -18.27 13.22 6.06
N ALA A 59 -19.12 12.19 6.10
CA ALA A 59 -20.34 12.19 6.91
C ALA A 59 -20.07 12.28 8.43
N ALA A 60 -18.95 11.74 8.90
CA ALA A 60 -18.53 11.81 10.31
C ALA A 60 -17.84 13.14 10.68
N GLY A 61 -17.57 14.02 9.71
CA GLY A 61 -16.80 15.25 9.93
C GLY A 61 -15.30 15.01 10.18
N GLY A 62 -14.77 13.83 9.83
CA GLY A 62 -13.38 13.46 10.05
C GLY A 62 -13.12 11.95 10.00
N ILE A 63 -11.88 11.56 10.32
CA ILE A 63 -11.50 10.14 10.39
C ILE A 63 -12.29 9.47 11.53
N THR A 64 -13.08 8.45 11.20
CA THR A 64 -13.80 7.61 12.18
C THR A 64 -13.18 6.21 12.26
N SER A 65 -13.25 5.60 13.43
CA SER A 65 -12.86 4.19 13.66
C SER A 65 -14.06 3.24 13.68
N TRP A 66 -15.26 3.72 13.34
CA TRP A 66 -16.49 2.93 13.30
C TRP A 66 -17.15 3.02 11.92
N ASP A 67 -17.32 1.86 11.29
CA ASP A 67 -17.99 1.67 10.01
C ASP A 67 -19.50 1.47 10.25
N THR A 68 -20.28 2.51 9.98
CA THR A 68 -21.75 2.46 10.03
C THR A 68 -22.38 2.03 8.71
N LEU A 69 -21.59 1.94 7.63
CA LEU A 69 -22.08 1.59 6.30
C LEU A 69 -22.24 0.07 6.15
N GLN A 70 -21.38 -0.70 6.80
CA GLN A 70 -21.47 -2.15 6.82
C GLN A 70 -22.07 -2.64 8.14
N PHE A 71 -22.86 -3.73 8.10
CA PHE A 71 -23.49 -4.34 9.28
C PHE A 71 -24.48 -3.41 10.01
N ALA A 72 -25.25 -2.63 9.26
CA ALA A 72 -26.35 -1.85 9.80
C ALA A 72 -27.39 -2.74 10.53
N PRO A 73 -28.06 -2.23 11.59
CA PRO A 73 -27.97 -0.87 12.11
C PRO A 73 -26.77 -0.62 13.05
N TRP A 74 -26.10 -1.67 13.53
CA TRP A 74 -25.10 -1.55 14.59
C TRP A 74 -23.72 -1.08 14.10
N GLY A 75 -23.38 -1.38 12.85
CA GLY A 75 -22.06 -1.10 12.32
C GLY A 75 -21.00 -2.09 12.80
N ARG A 76 -19.73 -1.75 12.59
CA ARG A 76 -18.57 -2.49 13.11
C ARG A 76 -17.36 -1.57 13.27
N PRO A 77 -16.32 -1.96 14.03
CA PRO A 77 -15.06 -1.22 13.99
C PRO A 77 -14.43 -1.22 12.59
N LEU A 78 -13.95 -0.06 12.17
CA LEU A 78 -13.27 0.12 10.88
C LEU A 78 -11.82 -0.36 11.00
N LEU A 79 -11.54 -1.52 10.41
CA LEU A 79 -10.19 -2.09 10.35
C LEU A 79 -9.29 -1.44 9.30
N TYR A 80 -9.87 -0.59 8.44
CA TYR A 80 -9.17 -0.10 7.25
C TYR A 80 -8.27 1.10 7.56
N PRO A 81 -6.96 1.03 7.27
CA PRO A 81 -6.08 2.17 7.50
C PRO A 81 -6.51 3.43 6.75
N PRO A 82 -6.40 4.62 7.37
CA PRO A 82 -7.12 5.81 6.91
C PRO A 82 -6.43 6.58 5.78
N LEU A 83 -5.15 6.32 5.45
CA LEU A 83 -4.42 7.20 4.52
C LEU A 83 -5.02 7.20 3.13
N LEU A 84 -5.39 6.04 2.58
CA LEU A 84 -5.97 6.01 1.24
C LEU A 84 -7.31 6.78 1.19
N PRO A 85 -8.32 6.50 2.06
CA PRO A 85 -9.54 7.30 2.09
C PRO A 85 -9.30 8.82 2.27
N VAL A 86 -8.32 9.22 3.09
CA VAL A 86 -7.93 10.64 3.25
C VAL A 86 -7.34 11.22 1.97
N LEU A 87 -6.55 10.45 1.22
CA LEU A 87 -6.06 10.90 -0.09
C LEU A 87 -7.19 11.04 -1.11
N LEU A 88 -8.20 10.16 -1.05
CA LEU A 88 -9.38 10.24 -1.92
C LEU A 88 -10.32 11.40 -1.53
N SER A 89 -10.34 11.82 -0.26
CA SER A 89 -11.18 12.94 0.17
C SER A 89 -10.69 14.30 -0.36
N ILE A 90 -9.41 14.43 -0.71
CA ILE A 90 -8.84 15.66 -1.31
C ILE A 90 -9.54 16.01 -2.63
N PRO A 91 -9.54 15.17 -3.68
CA PRO A 91 -10.26 15.47 -4.92
C PRO A 91 -11.78 15.53 -4.73
N PHE A 92 -12.33 14.79 -3.76
CA PHE A 92 -13.76 14.88 -3.43
C PHE A 92 -14.13 16.26 -2.89
N ALA A 93 -13.33 16.83 -2.00
CA ALA A 93 -13.50 18.20 -1.49
C ALA A 93 -13.34 19.27 -2.59
N LEU A 94 -12.64 18.95 -3.68
CA LEU A 94 -12.55 19.81 -4.87
C LEU A 94 -13.75 19.66 -5.83
N GLY A 95 -14.77 18.87 -5.46
CA GLY A 95 -15.97 18.66 -6.26
C GLY A 95 -15.83 17.61 -7.37
N ILE A 96 -14.76 16.80 -7.36
CA ILE A 96 -14.59 15.71 -8.34
C ILE A 96 -15.56 14.57 -7.98
N SER A 97 -16.27 14.05 -8.99
CA SER A 97 -17.25 12.98 -8.78
C SER A 97 -16.58 11.70 -8.22
N PRO A 98 -17.25 10.94 -7.32
CA PRO A 98 -16.69 9.70 -6.80
C PRO A 98 -16.26 8.71 -7.90
N LEU A 99 -17.04 8.60 -8.98
CA LEU A 99 -16.69 7.72 -10.11
C LEU A 99 -15.37 8.15 -10.77
N SER A 100 -15.19 9.45 -11.00
CA SER A 100 -13.95 9.99 -11.56
C SER A 100 -12.77 9.79 -10.61
N ILE A 101 -12.98 9.88 -9.30
CA ILE A 101 -11.95 9.59 -8.29
C ILE A 101 -11.56 8.11 -8.36
N ALA A 102 -12.49 7.16 -8.38
CA ALA A 102 -12.18 5.74 -8.53
C ALA A 102 -11.42 5.46 -9.82
N GLN A 103 -11.90 6.01 -10.94
CA GLN A 103 -11.26 5.88 -12.25
C GLN A 103 -9.82 6.37 -12.23
N GLY A 104 -9.62 7.63 -11.83
CA GLY A 104 -8.30 8.26 -11.81
C GLY A 104 -7.35 7.56 -10.85
N SER A 105 -7.81 7.28 -9.63
CA SER A 105 -6.96 6.65 -8.62
C SER A 105 -6.57 5.21 -8.99
N SER A 106 -7.48 4.40 -9.52
CA SER A 106 -7.17 3.06 -10.03
C SER A 106 -6.23 3.10 -11.25
N ALA A 107 -6.44 4.07 -12.15
CA ALA A 107 -5.61 4.28 -13.34
C ALA A 107 -4.18 4.74 -12.99
N CYS A 108 -4.01 5.57 -11.95
CA CYS A 108 -2.73 6.18 -11.63
C CYS A 108 -1.76 5.25 -10.87
N VAL A 109 -2.28 4.30 -10.07
CA VAL A 109 -1.45 3.51 -9.17
C VAL A 109 -0.49 2.56 -9.91
N TYR A 110 -0.91 1.97 -11.03
CA TYR A 110 -0.04 1.10 -11.81
C TYR A 110 1.14 1.84 -12.46
N PRO A 111 0.95 2.94 -13.22
CA PRO A 111 2.06 3.75 -13.71
C PRO A 111 2.97 4.29 -12.60
N LEU A 112 2.40 4.74 -11.47
CA LEU A 112 3.18 5.17 -10.32
C LEU A 112 4.10 4.06 -9.81
N THR A 113 3.59 2.83 -9.73
CA THR A 113 4.36 1.67 -9.32
C THR A 113 5.51 1.39 -10.30
N LEU A 114 5.27 1.49 -11.61
CA LEU A 114 6.33 1.33 -12.63
C LEU A 114 7.41 2.41 -12.51
N ILE A 115 7.03 3.67 -12.28
CA ILE A 115 7.96 4.78 -12.05
C ILE A 115 8.86 4.47 -10.86
N VAL A 116 8.28 3.98 -9.76
CA VAL A 116 9.01 3.67 -8.53
C VAL A 116 9.93 2.47 -8.73
N VAL A 117 9.47 1.41 -9.40
CA VAL A 117 10.31 0.25 -9.78
C VAL A 117 11.50 0.70 -10.63
N ALA A 118 11.25 1.51 -11.67
CA ALA A 118 12.29 2.06 -12.53
C ALA A 118 13.30 2.89 -11.72
N TYR A 119 12.82 3.82 -10.89
CA TYR A 119 13.65 4.73 -10.11
C TYR A 119 14.50 4.01 -9.06
N VAL A 120 13.91 3.07 -8.32
CA VAL A 120 14.60 2.29 -7.29
C VAL A 120 15.64 1.39 -7.95
N THR A 121 15.28 0.66 -9.00
CA THR A 121 16.22 -0.21 -9.72
C THR A 121 17.35 0.58 -10.36
N TYR A 122 17.07 1.75 -10.95
CA TYR A 122 18.07 2.66 -11.47
C TYR A 122 19.07 3.08 -10.39
N SER A 123 18.55 3.40 -9.20
CA SER A 123 19.36 3.87 -8.07
C SER A 123 20.32 2.81 -7.52
N PHE A 124 19.97 1.52 -7.62
CA PHE A 124 20.81 0.41 -7.16
C PHE A 124 21.71 -0.17 -8.25
N TYR A 125 21.20 -0.29 -9.48
CA TYR A 125 21.79 -1.14 -10.52
C TYR A 125 21.99 -0.44 -11.87
N GLY A 126 21.61 0.84 -12.00
CA GLY A 126 21.78 1.64 -13.21
C GLY A 126 20.70 1.46 -14.29
N ALA A 127 20.88 2.17 -15.41
CA ALA A 127 19.84 2.36 -16.44
C ALA A 127 19.37 1.08 -17.14
N ARG A 128 20.30 0.18 -17.49
CA ARG A 128 19.96 -1.07 -18.18
C ARG A 128 19.07 -1.96 -17.31
N SER A 129 19.44 -2.14 -16.05
CA SER A 129 18.67 -2.93 -15.09
C SER A 129 17.30 -2.31 -14.82
N ALA A 130 17.22 -0.99 -14.72
CA ALA A 130 15.95 -0.28 -14.58
C ALA A 130 14.99 -0.55 -15.74
N LEU A 131 15.48 -0.47 -16.99
CA LEU A 131 14.67 -0.79 -18.16
C LEU A 131 14.17 -2.24 -18.12
N ILE A 132 15.07 -3.19 -17.87
CA ILE A 132 14.72 -4.63 -17.84
C ILE A 132 13.70 -4.92 -16.74
N ALA A 133 13.91 -4.40 -15.53
CA ALA A 133 12.98 -4.59 -14.42
C ALA A 133 11.61 -3.97 -14.70
N THR A 134 11.58 -2.77 -15.30
CA THR A 134 10.33 -2.08 -15.66
C THR A 134 9.60 -2.83 -16.76
N LEU A 135 10.32 -3.28 -17.80
CA LEU A 135 9.75 -4.07 -18.90
C LEU A 135 9.17 -5.40 -18.40
N PHE A 136 9.93 -6.12 -17.57
CA PHE A 136 9.48 -7.36 -16.96
C PHE A 136 8.21 -7.14 -16.13
N THR A 137 8.24 -6.17 -15.22
CA THR A 137 7.10 -5.81 -14.37
C THR A 137 5.88 -5.40 -15.21
N ALA A 138 6.08 -4.63 -16.28
CA ALA A 138 5.02 -4.16 -17.15
C ALA A 138 4.41 -5.28 -18.01
N SER A 139 5.19 -6.32 -18.33
CA SER A 139 4.71 -7.46 -19.12
C SER A 139 3.82 -8.44 -18.31
N LEU A 140 3.86 -8.35 -16.99
CA LEU A 140 3.06 -9.20 -16.11
C LEU A 140 1.63 -8.66 -16.01
N TRP A 141 0.72 -9.24 -16.78
CA TRP A 141 -0.72 -8.92 -16.71
C TRP A 141 -1.26 -8.92 -15.27
N MET A 142 -0.91 -9.94 -14.49
CA MET A 142 -1.37 -10.05 -13.11
C MET A 142 -0.86 -8.91 -12.23
N PHE A 143 0.35 -8.42 -12.49
CA PHE A 143 0.91 -7.28 -11.76
C PHE A 143 0.18 -5.99 -12.12
N MET A 144 -0.07 -5.75 -13.41
CA MET A 144 -0.91 -4.62 -13.86
C MET A 144 -2.29 -4.67 -13.22
N TYR A 145 -2.97 -5.82 -13.34
CA TYR A 145 -4.31 -6.03 -12.82
C TYR A 145 -4.34 -5.75 -11.30
N LYS A 146 -3.50 -6.44 -10.51
CA LYS A 146 -3.42 -6.25 -9.05
C LYS A 146 -3.04 -4.82 -8.65
N SER A 147 -2.12 -4.20 -9.38
CA SER A 147 -1.71 -2.81 -9.10
C SER A 147 -2.88 -1.85 -9.22
N SER A 148 -3.70 -2.03 -10.25
CA SER A 148 -4.83 -1.16 -10.59
C SER A 148 -6.04 -1.30 -9.69
N TYR A 149 -6.31 -2.45 -9.05
CA TYR A 149 -7.48 -2.58 -8.16
C TYR A 149 -7.17 -2.78 -6.67
N LEU A 150 -6.06 -3.41 -6.29
CA LEU A 150 -5.67 -3.47 -4.88
C LEU A 150 -4.92 -2.20 -4.50
N MET A 151 -5.49 -1.04 -4.84
CA MET A 151 -4.84 0.27 -4.72
C MET A 151 -4.16 0.52 -3.36
N PRO A 152 -4.75 0.14 -2.21
CA PRO A 152 -4.09 0.27 -0.92
C PRO A 152 -2.79 -0.52 -0.82
N SER A 153 -2.81 -1.79 -1.25
CA SER A 153 -1.62 -2.65 -1.20
C SER A 153 -0.52 -2.17 -2.17
N SER A 154 -0.93 -1.70 -3.35
CA SER A 154 -0.03 -1.18 -4.37
C SER A 154 0.61 0.15 -3.97
N LEU A 155 -0.15 1.04 -3.34
CA LEU A 155 0.36 2.29 -2.78
C LEU A 155 1.29 2.02 -1.58
N ALA A 156 0.94 1.06 -0.71
CA ALA A 156 1.84 0.61 0.35
C ALA A 156 3.14 0.03 -0.21
N TYR A 157 3.07 -0.75 -1.31
CA TYR A 157 4.25 -1.28 -2.00
C TYR A 157 5.15 -0.15 -2.54
N VAL A 158 4.58 0.91 -3.13
CA VAL A 158 5.31 2.12 -3.52
C VAL A 158 6.07 2.73 -2.33
N PHE A 159 5.39 2.91 -1.20
CA PHE A 159 6.03 3.46 0.00
C PHE A 159 7.15 2.57 0.53
N ILE A 160 6.95 1.24 0.53
CA ILE A 160 7.95 0.27 0.98
C ILE A 160 9.20 0.34 0.09
N LEU A 161 9.05 0.31 -1.24
CA LEU A 161 10.20 0.40 -2.16
C LEU A 161 11.00 1.69 -1.98
N LEU A 162 10.31 2.83 -1.84
CA LEU A 162 10.95 4.11 -1.57
C LEU A 162 11.62 4.16 -0.19
N ALA A 163 11.02 3.51 0.82
CA ALA A 163 11.62 3.40 2.15
C ALA A 163 12.94 2.61 2.11
N TYR A 164 12.97 1.48 1.40
CA TYR A 164 14.20 0.71 1.17
C TYR A 164 15.30 1.57 0.55
N LEU A 165 14.97 2.35 -0.47
CA LEU A 165 15.93 3.27 -1.10
C LEU A 165 16.41 4.35 -0.11
N CYS A 166 15.51 4.92 0.70
CA CYS A 166 15.88 5.92 1.71
C CYS A 166 16.79 5.33 2.79
N ILE A 167 16.53 4.11 3.25
CA ILE A 167 17.38 3.38 4.20
C ILE A 167 18.78 3.20 3.62
N HIS A 168 18.86 2.75 2.35
CA HIS A 168 20.13 2.54 1.67
C HIS A 168 20.94 3.84 1.55
N ARG A 169 20.28 4.97 1.33
CA ARG A 169 20.89 6.31 1.30
C ARG A 169 21.14 6.92 2.69
N GLY A 170 20.89 6.19 3.78
CA GLY A 170 21.04 6.69 5.15
C GLY A 170 20.00 7.72 5.59
N ARG A 171 18.94 7.95 4.81
CA ARG A 171 17.85 8.90 5.09
C ARG A 171 16.76 8.24 5.94
N TRP A 172 17.13 7.81 7.15
CA TRP A 172 16.27 6.99 8.01
C TRP A 172 14.95 7.66 8.43
N ILE A 173 14.91 9.00 8.55
CA ILE A 173 13.67 9.73 8.85
C ILE A 173 12.69 9.64 7.68
N ALA A 174 13.15 9.88 6.45
CA ALA A 174 12.32 9.75 5.26
C ALA A 174 11.80 8.31 5.11
N ALA A 175 12.65 7.32 5.40
CA ALA A 175 12.23 5.92 5.44
C ALA A 175 11.16 5.65 6.50
N ALA A 176 11.28 6.24 7.70
CA ALA A 176 10.28 6.10 8.75
C ALA A 176 8.91 6.67 8.34
N LEU A 177 8.91 7.85 7.70
CA LEU A 177 7.68 8.49 7.21
C LEU A 177 7.03 7.66 6.10
N LEU A 178 7.82 7.11 5.18
CA LEU A 178 7.32 6.23 4.12
C LEU A 178 6.77 4.91 4.69
N LEU A 179 7.48 4.26 5.62
CA LEU A 179 7.00 3.05 6.28
C LEU A 179 5.73 3.31 7.09
N SER A 180 5.66 4.43 7.80
CA SER A 180 4.45 4.87 8.50
C SER A 180 3.30 5.06 7.50
N GLY A 181 3.54 5.76 6.39
CA GLY A 181 2.57 5.88 5.29
C GLY A 181 2.10 4.52 4.79
N ALA A 182 2.99 3.53 4.65
CA ALA A 182 2.62 2.16 4.28
C ALA A 182 1.69 1.52 5.32
N PHE A 183 2.00 1.62 6.63
CA PHE A 183 1.12 1.13 7.70
C PHE A 183 -0.26 1.81 7.69
N TYR A 184 -0.30 3.12 7.45
CA TYR A 184 -1.55 3.86 7.32
C TYR A 184 -2.28 3.61 5.99
N THR A 185 -1.69 2.88 5.04
CA THR A 185 -2.33 2.52 3.76
C THR A 185 -2.86 1.10 3.77
N HIS A 186 -2.10 0.15 4.33
CA HIS A 186 -2.44 -1.26 4.28
C HIS A 186 -2.08 -1.97 5.58
N LEU A 187 -3.02 -2.76 6.12
CA LEU A 187 -2.89 -3.32 7.46
C LEU A 187 -1.76 -4.35 7.55
N SER A 188 -1.70 -5.35 6.67
CA SER A 188 -0.75 -6.48 6.82
C SER A 188 0.57 -6.34 6.06
N LEU A 189 0.53 -5.87 4.81
CA LEU A 189 1.69 -5.84 3.90
C LEU A 189 2.96 -5.20 4.51
N PRO A 190 2.90 -4.04 5.19
CA PRO A 190 4.11 -3.43 5.76
C PRO A 190 4.74 -4.27 6.87
N HIS A 191 3.95 -5.03 7.65
CA HIS A 191 4.48 -5.97 8.65
C HIS A 191 5.26 -7.11 8.01
N ILE A 192 4.79 -7.62 6.86
CA ILE A 192 5.50 -8.67 6.11
C ILE A 192 6.88 -8.15 5.68
N CYS A 193 6.98 -6.87 5.31
CA CYS A 193 8.24 -6.24 4.92
C CYS A 193 9.18 -5.93 6.09
N VAL A 194 8.75 -6.04 7.34
CA VAL A 194 9.63 -5.90 8.50
C VAL A 194 10.63 -7.06 8.57
N VAL A 195 10.21 -8.28 8.24
CA VAL A 195 11.06 -9.48 8.30
C VAL A 195 12.32 -9.34 7.42
N PRO A 196 12.22 -9.04 6.10
CA PRO A 196 13.40 -8.85 5.27
C PRO A 196 14.23 -7.62 5.68
N LEU A 197 13.63 -6.56 6.23
CA LEU A 197 14.38 -5.43 6.79
C LEU A 197 15.21 -5.84 8.00
N LEU A 198 14.64 -6.61 8.92
CA LEU A 198 15.37 -7.13 10.09
C LEU A 198 16.47 -8.12 9.69
N ALA A 199 16.22 -8.98 8.71
CA ALA A 199 17.24 -9.85 8.14
C ALA A 199 18.40 -9.03 7.54
N TRP A 200 18.09 -7.97 6.77
CA TRP A 200 19.11 -7.05 6.27
C TRP A 200 19.88 -6.36 7.40
N ALA A 201 19.20 -5.90 8.46
CA ALA A 201 19.83 -5.29 9.62
C ALA A 201 20.75 -6.26 10.40
N ALA A 202 20.42 -7.56 10.41
CA ALA A 202 21.24 -8.60 11.01
C ALA A 202 22.54 -8.79 10.23
N ILE A 203 22.44 -8.88 8.89
CA ILE A 203 23.57 -9.14 7.98
C ILE A 203 24.47 -7.90 7.81
N ASP A 204 23.88 -6.72 7.59
CA ASP A 204 24.60 -5.48 7.32
C ASP A 204 24.59 -4.54 8.54
N SER A 205 25.67 -4.61 9.33
CA SER A 205 25.88 -3.75 10.50
C SER A 205 25.88 -2.26 10.17
N THR A 206 26.21 -1.88 8.94
CA THR A 206 26.23 -0.48 8.51
C THR A 206 24.83 0.07 8.24
N ALA A 207 23.90 -0.77 7.78
CA ALA A 207 22.50 -0.41 7.54
C ALA A 207 21.64 -0.57 8.81
N ARG A 208 22.04 -1.45 9.74
CA ARG A 208 21.32 -1.80 10.98
C ARG A 208 20.73 -0.60 11.72
N ARG A 209 21.54 0.42 11.99
CA ARG A 209 21.08 1.61 12.74
C ARG A 209 20.01 2.38 11.99
N SER A 210 20.13 2.50 10.67
CA SER A 210 19.14 3.18 9.81
C SER A 210 17.81 2.41 9.85
N ILE A 211 17.86 1.09 9.66
CA ILE A 211 16.70 0.20 9.65
C ILE A 211 15.95 0.20 10.98
N VAL A 212 16.67 -0.04 12.09
CA VAL A 212 16.06 -0.13 13.43
C VAL A 212 15.41 1.20 13.80
N ARG A 213 16.07 2.34 13.54
CA ARG A 213 15.50 3.65 13.82
C ARG A 213 14.29 3.95 12.95
N SER A 214 14.34 3.61 11.66
CA SER A 214 13.19 3.83 10.77
C SER A 214 11.99 2.98 11.17
N LEU A 215 12.22 1.71 11.53
CA LEU A 215 11.15 0.83 12.00
C LEU A 215 10.56 1.32 13.32
N ALA A 216 11.40 1.60 14.32
CA ALA A 216 10.94 2.09 15.62
C ALA A 216 10.10 3.36 15.47
N LEU A 217 10.59 4.35 14.72
CA LEU A 217 9.84 5.59 14.49
C LEU A 217 8.56 5.35 13.68
N ALA A 218 8.59 4.50 12.64
CA ALA A 218 7.39 4.18 11.84
C ALA A 218 6.28 3.55 12.70
N TYR A 219 6.63 2.63 13.58
CA TYR A 219 5.68 2.03 14.53
C TYR A 219 5.15 3.06 15.52
N VAL A 220 6.01 3.90 16.11
CA VAL A 220 5.59 4.98 17.00
C VAL A 220 4.59 5.92 16.31
N LEU A 221 4.85 6.31 15.06
CA LEU A 221 3.95 7.15 14.27
C LEU A 221 2.64 6.44 13.91
N PHE A 222 2.66 5.11 13.78
CA PHE A 222 1.47 4.29 13.49
C PHE A 222 0.64 3.97 14.74
N LEU A 223 1.20 4.11 15.95
CA LEU A 223 0.51 3.78 17.20
C LEU A 223 -0.90 4.37 17.34
N PRO A 224 -1.17 5.64 16.99
CA PRO A 224 -2.53 6.19 17.10
C PRO A 224 -3.59 5.33 16.40
N TRP A 225 -3.30 4.84 15.20
CA TRP A 225 -4.19 3.93 14.48
C TRP A 225 -4.06 2.46 14.91
N GLY A 226 -2.86 2.04 15.30
CA GLY A 226 -2.64 0.70 15.85
C GLY A 226 -3.51 0.45 17.09
N PHE A 227 -3.61 1.43 17.99
CA PHE A 227 -4.42 1.33 19.21
C PHE A 227 -5.92 1.32 18.93
N THR A 228 -6.43 2.12 17.98
CA THR A 228 -7.86 2.07 17.61
C THR A 228 -8.25 0.73 17.01
N SER A 229 -7.29 0.04 16.40
CA SER A 229 -7.52 -1.28 15.79
C SER A 229 -7.54 -2.42 16.81
N LEU A 230 -6.91 -2.29 17.99
CA LEU A 230 -6.74 -3.37 18.98
C LEU A 230 -8.05 -3.91 19.60
N PRO A 231 -8.98 -3.07 20.08
CA PRO A 231 -10.24 -3.54 20.68
C PRO A 231 -11.08 -4.41 19.73
N THR A 232 -10.97 -4.16 18.42
CA THR A 232 -11.63 -4.93 17.37
C THR A 232 -11.17 -6.40 17.34
N TRP A 233 -9.90 -6.66 17.66
CA TRP A 233 -9.37 -8.01 17.68
C TRP A 233 -9.89 -8.80 18.88
N THR A 234 -10.00 -8.16 20.03
CA THR A 234 -10.52 -8.81 21.25
C THR A 234 -11.99 -9.20 21.11
N SER A 235 -12.82 -8.34 20.51
CA SER A 235 -14.23 -8.65 20.27
C SER A 235 -14.42 -9.75 19.21
N PHE A 236 -13.56 -9.79 18.18
CA PHE A 236 -13.58 -10.87 17.19
C PHE A 236 -13.24 -12.25 17.81
N ILE A 237 -12.25 -12.29 18.71
CA ILE A 237 -11.88 -13.52 19.42
C ILE A 237 -13.01 -13.98 20.35
N LEU A 238 -13.62 -13.05 21.10
CA LEU A 238 -14.67 -13.36 22.07
C LEU A 238 -16.01 -13.79 21.42
N PHE A 239 -16.39 -13.18 20.29
CA PHE A 239 -17.60 -13.58 19.56
C PHE A 239 -17.48 -15.01 19.00
N ARG A 240 -16.26 -15.41 18.58
CA ARG A 240 -16.01 -16.77 18.10
C ARG A 240 -16.14 -17.83 19.19
N SER A 241 -15.81 -17.50 20.44
CA SER A 241 -16.01 -18.42 21.57
C SER A 241 -17.49 -18.64 21.91
N SER A 242 -18.33 -17.60 21.86
CA SER A 242 -19.76 -17.73 22.19
C SER A 242 -20.60 -18.39 21.10
N GLY A 243 -20.19 -18.29 19.82
CA GLY A 243 -20.93 -18.89 18.70
C GLY A 243 -20.78 -20.41 18.56
N MET A 244 -19.75 -21.03 19.16
CA MET A 244 -19.52 -22.48 19.09
C MET A 244 -20.33 -23.27 20.13
N GLU A 245 -20.85 -22.65 21.19
CA GLU A 245 -21.63 -23.35 22.22
C GLU A 245 -23.10 -23.60 21.80
N HIS A 246 -23.61 -22.92 20.77
CA HIS A 246 -25.01 -23.07 20.35
C HIS A 246 -25.26 -23.94 19.10
N SER A 247 -24.23 -24.47 18.43
CA SER A 247 -24.44 -25.33 17.23
C SER A 247 -24.41 -26.84 17.49
N THR A 248 -24.17 -27.29 18.73
CA THR A 248 -24.14 -28.73 19.06
C THR A 248 -25.49 -29.30 19.49
N SER A 249 -26.54 -28.48 19.64
CA SER A 249 -27.84 -28.91 20.18
C SER A 249 -28.98 -29.06 19.16
N SER A 250 -28.76 -28.91 17.85
CA SER A 250 -29.85 -28.92 16.85
C SER A 250 -29.72 -29.97 15.73
N LEU A 251 -28.96 -31.05 15.93
CA LEU A 251 -28.93 -32.23 15.04
C LEU A 251 -29.94 -33.31 15.47
N HIS A 252 -31.20 -32.91 15.69
CA HIS A 252 -32.34 -33.83 15.77
C HIS A 252 -33.55 -33.16 15.11
N CYS A 253 -33.59 -33.20 13.77
CA CYS A 253 -34.82 -32.95 13.03
C CYS A 253 -35.02 -34.14 12.08
N SER A 254 -36.04 -34.91 12.41
CA SER A 254 -36.48 -36.15 11.79
C SER A 254 -36.87 -35.96 10.33
N ARG A 255 -36.37 -36.86 9.48
CA ARG A 255 -36.91 -37.12 8.14
C ARG A 255 -38.28 -37.78 8.27
N SER A 256 -39.29 -37.16 7.67
CA SER A 256 -40.48 -37.85 7.15
C SER A 256 -40.92 -37.10 5.90
N TRP A 257 -40.60 -37.69 4.73
CA TRP A 257 -41.20 -37.32 3.45
C TRP A 257 -42.20 -38.42 3.15
N ASP A 258 -43.47 -38.12 3.38
CA ASP A 258 -44.62 -38.72 2.70
C ASP A 258 -45.12 -37.71 1.67
#